data_AF-A0A1A9X5P8-F1
#
_entry.id   AF-A0A1A9X5P8-F1
#
_cell.length_a   1.000
_cell.length_b   1.000
_cell.length_c   1.000
_cell.angle_alpha   90.00
_cell.angle_beta   90.00
_cell.angle_gamma   90.00
#
_symmetry.space_group_name_H-M   'P 1'
#
loop_
_entity.id
_entity.type
_entity.pdbx_description
1 polymer ?
#
loop_
_entity_poly.entity_id
_entity_poly.type
_entity_poly.pdbx_seq_one_letter_code
_entity_poly.pdbx_strand_id
1 'polypeptide(L)'
;MLRFISIYIVMAMITWQSVKSLPHPPATTEAPFKQTYDNKFDNIDLDELLGQERLLKNYVKCLESTGPCTPDGKMLKETIPDAMATDCSKCTPKQKYGSEKVTHFLIDNRPEDWKRLEKIYDPAGTYRIAYLARKSEQQEKDLLITTTEENNDMKNA
;
A
#
# COMPACT_ATOMS: atom_id res chain seq x y z
N MET A 1 -16.84 54.19 -13.36
CA MET A 1 -16.44 52.78 -13.09
C MET A 1 -15.21 52.62 -12.19
N LEU A 2 -14.38 53.66 -11.93
CA LEU A 2 -13.22 53.55 -11.02
C LEU A 2 -13.54 53.68 -9.50
N ARG A 3 -14.76 54.11 -9.12
CA ARG A 3 -15.14 54.32 -7.71
C ARG A 3 -15.57 53.04 -6.97
N PHE A 4 -15.84 51.95 -7.69
CA PHE A 4 -16.22 50.67 -7.09
C PHE A 4 -15.01 49.79 -6.76
N ILE A 5 -13.91 49.97 -7.48
CA ILE A 5 -12.64 49.25 -7.24
C ILE A 5 -12.01 49.71 -5.92
N SER A 6 -12.15 50.99 -5.58
CA SER A 6 -11.61 51.59 -4.35
C SER A 6 -12.34 51.08 -3.09
N ILE A 7 -13.64 50.85 -3.17
CA ILE A 7 -14.42 50.26 -2.06
C ILE A 7 -13.99 48.80 -1.81
N TYR A 8 -13.73 48.04 -2.87
CA TYR A 8 -13.30 46.64 -2.77
C TYR A 8 -11.93 46.49 -2.10
N ILE A 9 -11.00 47.41 -2.39
CA ILE A 9 -9.66 47.42 -1.78
C ILE A 9 -9.72 47.80 -0.30
N VAL A 10 -10.58 48.75 0.09
CA VAL A 10 -10.76 49.13 1.51
C VAL A 10 -11.45 48.01 2.30
N MET A 11 -12.44 47.32 1.72
CA MET A 11 -13.09 46.17 2.36
C MET A 11 -12.13 44.99 2.59
N ALA A 12 -11.23 44.70 1.63
CA ALA A 12 -10.23 43.64 1.77
C ALA A 12 -9.18 43.93 2.85
N MET A 13 -8.84 45.21 3.06
CA MET A 13 -7.90 45.65 4.11
C MET A 13 -8.52 45.57 5.51
N ILE A 14 -9.81 45.89 5.66
CA ILE A 14 -10.51 45.84 6.96
C ILE A 14 -10.69 44.40 7.45
N THR A 15 -10.78 43.41 6.56
CA THR A 15 -10.85 41.98 6.94
C THR A 15 -9.50 41.34 7.29
N TRP A 16 -8.37 42.04 7.11
CA TRP A 16 -7.04 41.48 7.44
C TRP A 16 -6.62 41.68 8.90
N GLN A 17 -7.22 42.63 9.64
CA GLN A 17 -6.78 42.98 11.01
C GLN A 17 -7.59 42.32 12.14
N SER A 18 -8.06 41.10 11.94
CA SER A 18 -8.63 40.30 13.03
C SER A 18 -8.21 38.83 13.04
N VAL A 19 -7.03 38.49 12.50
CA VAL A 19 -6.32 37.28 12.92
C VAL A 19 -5.83 37.51 14.35
N LYS A 20 -6.77 37.44 15.30
CA LYS A 20 -6.49 37.33 16.72
C LYS A 20 -5.67 36.06 16.89
N SER A 21 -4.47 36.25 17.39
CA SER A 21 -3.49 35.27 17.82
C SER A 21 -4.14 33.91 18.12
N LEU A 22 -3.84 32.92 17.28
CA LEU A 22 -4.07 31.52 17.60
C LEU A 22 -3.34 31.24 18.94
N PRO A 23 -3.95 30.48 19.87
CA PRO A 23 -3.24 30.00 21.05
C PRO A 23 -1.97 29.31 20.59
N HIS A 24 -0.84 29.66 21.20
CA HIS A 24 0.40 28.94 20.99
C HIS A 24 0.14 27.45 21.29
N PRO A 25 0.59 26.53 20.44
CA PRO A 25 0.68 25.14 20.84
C PRO A 25 1.52 25.08 22.14
N PRO A 26 1.20 24.23 23.12
CA PRO A 26 2.14 23.95 24.19
C PRO A 26 3.47 23.54 23.57
N ALA A 27 4.57 23.99 24.17
CA ALA A 27 5.92 23.63 23.78
C ALA A 27 6.16 22.13 23.96
N THR A 28 5.70 21.33 23.01
CA THR A 28 6.21 20.01 22.69
C THR A 28 6.46 20.00 21.18
N THR A 29 7.57 20.62 20.79
CA THR A 29 8.22 20.34 19.51
C THR A 29 8.81 18.94 19.60
N GLU A 30 7.95 17.92 19.46
CA GLU A 30 8.40 16.63 18.95
C GLU A 30 8.07 16.64 17.46
N ALA A 31 9.08 16.45 16.62
CA ALA A 31 8.85 16.06 15.22
C ALA A 31 7.86 14.88 15.23
N PRO A 32 6.91 14.77 14.28
CA PRO A 32 6.03 13.61 14.25
C PRO A 32 6.93 12.37 14.16
N PHE A 33 7.04 11.65 15.28
CA PHE A 33 7.70 10.35 15.30
C PHE A 33 7.03 9.58 14.18
N LYS A 34 7.78 9.15 13.16
CA LYS A 34 7.21 8.40 12.05
C LYS A 34 6.68 7.09 12.63
N GLN A 35 5.43 7.09 13.09
CA GLN A 35 4.83 5.97 13.79
C GLN A 35 4.65 4.87 12.75
N THR A 36 5.53 3.88 12.80
CA THR A 36 5.38 2.67 12.01
C THR A 36 4.21 1.87 12.55
N TYR A 37 3.65 0.98 11.73
CA TYR A 37 2.74 -0.04 12.26
C TYR A 37 3.46 -0.90 13.30
N ASP A 38 2.66 -1.55 14.17
CA ASP A 38 3.19 -2.51 15.13
C ASP A 38 3.93 -3.63 14.38
N ASN A 39 5.14 -3.95 14.85
CA ASN A 39 6.06 -4.89 14.24
C ASN A 39 6.13 -6.23 14.97
N LYS A 40 5.27 -6.45 15.97
CA LYS A 40 5.19 -7.70 16.75
C LYS A 40 5.06 -8.95 15.88
N PHE A 41 4.48 -8.81 14.69
CA PHE A 41 4.19 -9.90 13.76
C PHE A 41 5.09 -9.93 12.51
N ASP A 42 6.18 -9.14 12.49
CA ASP A 42 7.10 -9.08 11.36
C ASP A 42 7.89 -10.38 11.13
N ASN A 43 7.90 -11.31 12.10
CA ASN A 43 8.61 -12.59 12.04
C ASN A 43 7.69 -13.79 11.80
N ILE A 44 6.46 -13.59 11.32
CA ILE A 44 5.59 -14.70 10.91
C ILE A 44 6.24 -15.44 9.73
N ASP A 45 6.23 -16.76 9.77
CA ASP A 45 6.63 -17.59 8.64
C ASP A 45 5.57 -17.55 7.54
N LEU A 46 5.83 -16.74 6.51
CA LEU A 46 4.92 -16.58 5.38
C LEU A 46 4.89 -17.81 4.47
N ASP A 47 5.96 -18.59 4.40
CA ASP A 47 5.99 -19.79 3.55
C ASP A 47 5.11 -20.88 4.16
N GLU A 48 5.20 -21.07 5.47
CA GLU A 48 4.30 -21.96 6.20
C GLU A 48 2.84 -21.52 6.05
N LEU A 49 2.56 -20.22 6.23
CA LEU A 49 1.20 -19.69 6.12
C LEU A 49 0.60 -19.89 4.73
N LEU A 50 1.36 -19.57 3.68
CA LEU A 50 0.90 -19.68 2.29
C LEU A 50 0.81 -21.15 1.83
N GLY A 51 1.63 -22.04 2.37
CA GLY A 51 1.59 -23.48 2.11
C GLY A 51 0.43 -24.21 2.80
N GLN A 52 -0.16 -23.64 3.86
CA GLN A 52 -1.24 -24.27 4.62
C GLN A 52 -2.63 -23.78 4.20
N GLU A 53 -3.33 -24.59 3.40
CA GLU A 53 -4.68 -24.23 2.89
C GLU A 53 -5.66 -23.81 4.00
N ARG A 54 -5.73 -24.58 5.09
CA ARG A 54 -6.64 -24.30 6.21
C ARG A 54 -6.30 -22.97 6.88
N LEU A 55 -5.02 -22.69 7.07
CA LEU A 55 -4.55 -21.48 7.74
C LEU A 55 -4.82 -20.26 6.86
N LEU A 56 -4.36 -20.28 5.61
CA LEU A 56 -4.59 -19.21 4.63
C LEU A 56 -6.08 -18.89 4.48
N LYS A 57 -6.94 -19.91 4.38
CA LYS A 57 -8.40 -19.73 4.30
C LYS A 57 -8.98 -18.99 5.50
N ASN A 58 -8.44 -19.20 6.70
CA ASN A 58 -8.90 -18.48 7.89
C ASN A 58 -8.47 -17.01 7.86
N TYR A 59 -7.25 -16.70 7.39
CA TYR A 59 -6.84 -15.31 7.17
C TYR A 59 -7.70 -14.61 6.13
N VAL A 60 -7.96 -15.25 4.99
CA VAL A 60 -8.84 -14.69 3.95
C VAL A 60 -10.23 -14.38 4.53
N LYS A 61 -10.84 -15.31 5.27
CA LYS A 61 -12.13 -15.07 5.93
C LYS A 61 -12.08 -13.94 6.97
N CYS A 62 -11.00 -13.85 7.74
CA CYS A 62 -10.80 -12.75 8.67
C CYS A 62 -10.82 -11.40 7.95
N LEU A 63 -10.04 -11.28 6.87
CA LEU A 63 -9.95 -10.08 6.04
C LEU A 63 -11.30 -9.73 5.38
N GLU A 64 -12.05 -10.75 4.93
CA GLU A 64 -13.41 -10.59 4.39
C GLU A 64 -14.47 -10.23 5.45
N SER A 65 -14.13 -10.26 6.74
CA SER A 65 -15.11 -10.16 7.84
C SER A 65 -16.12 -11.32 7.89
N THR A 66 -15.78 -12.48 7.33
CA THR A 66 -16.67 -13.67 7.25
C THR A 66 -16.25 -14.78 8.22
N GLY A 67 -15.20 -14.56 9.03
CA GLY A 67 -14.73 -15.51 10.03
C GLY A 67 -13.93 -14.85 11.15
N PRO A 68 -13.49 -15.63 12.15
CA PRO A 68 -12.70 -15.13 13.27
C PRO A 68 -11.32 -14.66 12.79
N CYS A 69 -10.77 -13.68 13.50
CA CYS A 69 -9.41 -13.19 13.29
C CYS A 69 -8.51 -13.62 14.46
N THR A 70 -7.31 -14.10 14.14
CA THR A 70 -6.20 -14.12 15.08
C THR A 70 -5.75 -12.68 15.40
N PRO A 71 -5.00 -12.44 16.50
CA PRO A 71 -4.54 -11.09 16.83
C PRO A 71 -3.76 -10.39 15.69
N ASP A 72 -2.91 -11.14 14.99
CA ASP A 72 -2.14 -10.66 13.85
C ASP A 72 -3.01 -10.43 12.61
N GLY A 73 -3.95 -11.34 12.31
CA GLY A 73 -4.92 -11.16 11.23
C GLY A 73 -5.81 -9.95 11.44
N LYS A 74 -6.19 -9.67 12.70
CA LYS A 74 -6.95 -8.46 13.06
C LYS A 74 -6.14 -7.20 12.82
N MET A 75 -4.88 -7.16 13.29
CA MET A 75 -3.99 -6.03 13.06
C MET A 75 -3.80 -5.76 11.56
N LEU A 76 -3.53 -6.82 10.78
CA LEU A 76 -3.40 -6.75 9.33
C LEU A 76 -4.66 -6.14 8.70
N LYS A 77 -5.83 -6.68 9.03
CA LYS A 77 -7.13 -6.21 8.53
C LYS A 77 -7.36 -4.72 8.76
N GLU A 78 -7.03 -4.23 9.96
CA GLU A 78 -7.21 -2.82 10.35
C GLU A 78 -6.18 -1.90 9.66
N THR A 79 -5.01 -2.45 9.31
CA THR A 79 -3.89 -1.69 8.74
C THR A 79 -3.99 -1.55 7.21
N ILE A 80 -4.51 -2.56 6.50
CA ILE A 80 -4.54 -2.58 5.03
C ILE A 80 -5.15 -1.31 4.42
N PRO A 81 -6.30 -0.75 4.88
CA PRO A 81 -6.87 0.44 4.26
C PRO A 81 -5.93 1.66 4.27
N ASP A 82 -5.24 1.91 5.38
CA ASP A 82 -4.25 3.00 5.50
C ASP A 82 -3.00 2.71 4.67
N ALA A 83 -2.55 1.45 4.64
CA ALA A 83 -1.39 1.04 3.85
C ALA A 83 -1.66 1.21 2.34
N MET A 84 -2.85 0.86 1.85
CA MET A 84 -3.22 1.05 0.45
C MET A 84 -3.36 2.53 0.10
N ALA A 85 -3.95 3.34 0.98
CA ALA A 85 -4.15 4.78 0.74
C ALA A 85 -2.84 5.59 0.77
N THR A 86 -1.83 5.11 1.51
CA THR A 86 -0.58 5.86 1.75
C THR A 86 0.66 5.19 1.16
N ASP A 87 0.48 4.22 0.27
CA ASP A 87 1.57 3.44 -0.33
C ASP A 87 2.52 2.85 0.73
N CYS A 88 1.92 2.24 1.76
CA CYS A 88 2.61 1.56 2.86
C CYS A 88 3.63 2.48 3.57
N SER A 89 3.35 3.79 3.68
CA SER A 89 4.29 4.79 4.21
C SER A 89 4.83 4.49 5.61
N LYS A 90 4.04 3.81 6.44
CA LYS A 90 4.33 3.40 7.81
C LYS A 90 4.78 1.94 7.96
N CYS A 91 4.84 1.18 6.86
CA CYS A 91 5.24 -0.21 6.88
C CYS A 91 6.73 -0.37 7.18
N THR A 92 7.08 -1.37 7.97
CA THR A 92 8.47 -1.82 8.11
C THR A 92 8.95 -2.47 6.80
N PRO A 93 10.28 -2.61 6.58
CA PRO A 93 10.80 -3.33 5.43
C PRO A 93 10.26 -4.78 5.33
N LYS A 94 10.09 -5.45 6.48
CA LYS A 94 9.54 -6.81 6.55
C LYS A 94 8.06 -6.84 6.15
N GLN A 95 7.28 -5.87 6.60
CA GLN A 95 5.87 -5.74 6.21
C GLN A 95 5.71 -5.47 4.71
N LYS A 96 6.56 -4.62 4.12
CA LYS A 96 6.57 -4.38 2.67
C LYS A 96 6.86 -5.65 1.90
N TYR A 97 7.98 -6.30 2.21
CA TYR A 97 8.35 -7.57 1.57
C TYR A 97 7.27 -8.64 1.74
N GLY A 98 6.75 -8.80 2.96
CA GLY A 98 5.70 -9.76 3.25
C GLY A 98 4.40 -9.48 2.51
N SER A 99 4.00 -8.21 2.42
CA SER A 99 2.81 -7.79 1.68
C SER A 99 2.93 -8.09 0.19
N GLU A 100 4.09 -7.83 -0.43
CA GLU A 100 4.33 -8.16 -1.83
C GLU A 100 4.29 -9.66 -2.06
N LYS A 101 5.00 -10.44 -1.23
CA LYS A 101 5.05 -11.90 -1.32
C LYS A 101 3.65 -12.52 -1.24
N VAL A 102 2.87 -12.14 -0.23
CA VAL A 102 1.51 -12.66 -0.03
C VAL A 102 0.59 -12.22 -1.16
N THR A 103 0.67 -10.96 -1.56
CA THR A 103 -0.22 -10.43 -2.61
C THR A 103 0.05 -11.09 -3.96
N HIS A 104 1.31 -11.21 -4.36
CA HIS A 104 1.69 -11.90 -5.60
C HIS A 104 1.24 -13.37 -5.57
N PHE A 105 1.46 -14.06 -4.44
CA PHE A 105 1.01 -15.44 -4.29
C PHE A 105 -0.51 -15.55 -4.46
N LEU A 106 -1.29 -14.66 -3.84
CA LEU A 106 -2.74 -14.68 -3.95
C LEU A 106 -3.23 -14.40 -5.37
N ILE A 107 -2.62 -13.44 -6.07
CA ILE A 107 -2.96 -13.14 -7.47
C ILE A 107 -2.70 -14.35 -8.37
N ASP A 108 -1.54 -15.00 -8.20
CA ASP A 108 -1.09 -16.08 -9.08
C ASP A 108 -1.73 -17.44 -8.77
N ASN A 109 -1.88 -17.78 -7.49
CA ASN A 109 -2.21 -19.13 -7.03
C ASN A 109 -3.61 -19.22 -6.43
N ARG A 110 -4.21 -18.09 -6.01
CA ARG A 110 -5.51 -18.03 -5.33
C ARG A 110 -6.41 -16.93 -5.92
N PRO A 111 -6.58 -16.86 -7.26
CA PRO A 111 -7.22 -15.71 -7.92
C PRO A 111 -8.64 -15.43 -7.44
N GLU A 112 -9.39 -16.47 -7.07
CA GLU A 112 -10.75 -16.30 -6.52
C GLU A 112 -10.75 -15.70 -5.12
N ASP A 113 -9.76 -16.04 -4.29
CA ASP A 113 -9.60 -15.42 -2.97
C ASP A 113 -9.14 -13.96 -3.13
N TRP A 114 -8.17 -13.72 -4.03
CA TRP A 114 -7.72 -12.36 -4.36
C TRP A 114 -8.87 -11.48 -4.83
N LYS A 115 -9.68 -11.95 -5.79
CA LYS A 115 -10.80 -11.18 -6.34
C LYS A 115 -11.80 -10.69 -5.28
N ARG A 116 -12.04 -11.50 -4.24
CA ARG A 116 -12.94 -11.11 -3.14
C ARG A 116 -12.28 -10.05 -2.24
N LEU A 117 -10.99 -10.19 -1.94
CA LEU A 117 -10.23 -9.22 -1.16
C LEU A 117 -10.01 -7.90 -1.91
N GLU A 118 -9.68 -7.96 -3.20
CA GLU A 118 -9.50 -6.81 -4.09
C GLU A 118 -10.75 -5.94 -4.09
N LYS A 119 -11.94 -6.54 -4.18
CA LYS A 119 -13.21 -5.81 -4.09
C LYS A 119 -13.38 -5.03 -2.78
N ILE A 120 -12.76 -5.46 -1.69
CA ILE A 120 -12.86 -4.83 -0.37
C ILE A 120 -11.82 -3.71 -0.22
N TYR A 121 -10.57 -3.95 -0.65
CA TYR A 121 -9.43 -3.09 -0.33
C TYR A 121 -8.88 -2.26 -1.50
N ASP A 122 -9.07 -2.71 -2.74
CA ASP A 122 -8.67 -2.00 -3.96
C ASP A 122 -9.72 -2.21 -5.07
N PRO A 123 -10.92 -1.60 -4.97
CA PRO A 123 -12.00 -1.81 -5.94
C PRO A 123 -11.63 -1.41 -7.38
N ALA A 124 -10.61 -0.58 -7.55
CA ALA A 124 -10.10 -0.18 -8.87
C ALA A 124 -9.14 -1.22 -9.47
N GLY A 125 -8.68 -2.20 -8.68
CA GLY A 125 -7.76 -3.25 -9.09
C GLY A 125 -6.38 -2.73 -9.50
N THR A 126 -6.01 -1.55 -9.03
CA THR A 126 -4.78 -0.83 -9.43
C THR A 126 -3.53 -1.64 -9.15
N TYR A 127 -3.47 -2.32 -8.00
CA TYR A 127 -2.31 -3.11 -7.63
C TYR A 127 -2.13 -4.31 -8.56
N ARG A 128 -3.19 -5.09 -8.80
CA ARG A 128 -3.13 -6.27 -9.66
C ARG A 128 -2.74 -5.90 -11.08
N ILE A 129 -3.29 -4.82 -11.63
CA ILE A 129 -2.95 -4.34 -12.97
C ILE A 129 -1.45 -3.99 -13.04
N ALA A 130 -0.94 -3.23 -12.08
CA ALA A 130 0.47 -2.85 -12.04
C ALA A 130 1.40 -4.07 -11.87
N TYR A 131 1.01 -5.03 -11.02
CA TYR A 131 1.75 -6.28 -10.84
C TYR A 131 1.84 -7.09 -12.13
N LEU A 132 0.69 -7.33 -12.80
CA LEU A 132 0.67 -8.12 -14.03
C LEU A 132 1.46 -7.46 -15.16
N ALA A 133 1.42 -6.13 -15.29
CA ALA A 133 2.22 -5.40 -16.26
C ALA A 133 3.73 -5.58 -15.99
N ARG A 134 4.18 -5.38 -14.74
CA ARG A 134 5.58 -5.62 -14.37
C ARG A 134 6.01 -7.07 -14.59
N LYS A 135 5.13 -8.03 -14.29
CA LYS A 135 5.38 -9.45 -14.48
C LYS A 135 5.56 -9.80 -15.95
N SER A 136 4.70 -9.28 -16.84
CA SER A 136 4.84 -9.53 -18.29
C SER A 136 6.09 -8.87 -18.87
N GLU A 137 6.42 -7.66 -18.45
CA GLU A 137 7.67 -6.98 -18.87
C GLU A 137 8.92 -7.76 -18.44
N GLN A 138 8.90 -8.32 -17.23
CA GLN A 138 10.01 -9.14 -16.74
C GLN A 138 10.14 -10.43 -17.55
N GLN A 139 9.03 -11.11 -17.84
CA GLN A 139 9.03 -12.33 -18.65
C GLN A 139 9.55 -12.09 -20.07
N GLU A 140 9.23 -10.94 -20.67
CA GLU A 140 9.77 -10.54 -21.97
C GLU A 140 11.29 -10.30 -21.92
N LYS A 141 11.77 -9.60 -20.90
CA LYS A 141 13.21 -9.38 -20.68
C LYS A 141 13.96 -10.69 -20.47
N ASP A 142 13.42 -11.59 -19.65
CA ASP A 142 14.05 -12.88 -19.37
C ASP A 142 14.15 -13.71 -20.65
N LEU A 143 13.10 -13.71 -21.50
CA LEU A 143 13.13 -14.36 -22.82
C LEU A 143 14.16 -13.73 -23.77
N LEU A 144 14.29 -12.41 -23.77
CA LEU A 144 15.30 -11.69 -24.57
C LEU A 144 16.73 -11.99 -24.09
N ILE A 145 16.95 -12.16 -22.78
CA ILE A 145 18.26 -12.52 -22.22
C ILE A 145 18.62 -13.95 -22.64
N THR A 146 17.72 -14.92 -22.46
CA THR A 146 17.97 -16.32 -22.85
C THR A 146 18.29 -16.44 -24.35
N THR A 147 17.54 -15.75 -25.22
CA THR A 147 17.83 -15.76 -26.66
C THR A 147 19.15 -15.08 -27.02
N THR A 148 19.60 -14.08 -26.25
CA THR A 148 20.90 -13.43 -26.47
C THR A 148 22.06 -14.34 -26.05
N GLU A 149 21.93 -15.06 -24.94
CA GLU A 149 22.91 -16.04 -24.47
C GLU A 149 23.07 -17.17 -25.49
N GLU A 150 21.97 -17.78 -25.95
CA GLU A 150 21.99 -18.83 -26.98
C GLU A 150 22.64 -18.37 -28.30
N ASN A 151 22.38 -17.14 -28.73
CA ASN A 151 22.95 -16.59 -29.96
C ASN A 151 24.45 -16.29 -29.85
N ASN A 152 24.95 -15.97 -28.65
CA ASN A 152 26.38 -15.73 -28.43
C ASN A 152 27.15 -17.05 -28.38
N ASP A 153 26.58 -18.11 -27.80
CA ASP A 153 27.19 -19.44 -27.80
C ASP A 153 27.35 -20.00 -29.22
N MET A 154 26.36 -19.79 -30.09
CA MET A 154 26.42 -20.24 -31.50
C MET A 154 27.43 -19.47 -32.36
N LYS A 155 27.81 -18.24 -31.97
CA LYS A 155 28.83 -17.45 -32.66
C LYS A 155 30.25 -17.72 -32.17
N ASN A 156 30.39 -18.34 -31.00
CA ASN A 156 31.67 -18.67 -30.37
C ASN A 156 32.02 -20.17 -30.43
N ALA A 157 31.16 -20.99 -31.04
CA ALA A 157 31.39 -22.39 -31.39
C ALA A 157 31.90 -22.53 -32.82
#